data_AF-A0A2C8ZX66-F1
#
_entry.id   AF-A0A2C8ZX66-F1
#
_cell.length_a   1.000
_cell.length_b   1.000
_cell.length_c   1.000
_cell.angle_alpha   90.00
_cell.angle_beta   90.00
_cell.angle_gamma   90.00
#
_symmetry.space_group_name_H-M   'P 1'
#
loop_
_entity.id
_entity.type
_entity.pdbx_description
1 polymer ?
#
loop_
_entity_poly.entity_id
_entity_poly.type
_entity_poly.pdbx_seq_one_letter_code
_entity_poly.pdbx_strand_id
1 'polypeptide(L)'
;MLLASLTQVLAAPLPDVASSLSGLLNSYIHHSTLAILAEENVEHPVKQHGAAPDSDLLTFTELDRVRTGLEPGAMGVLLIRVGTGSRRAFTAVADSGALLVLLDPGQIVSEQLVMQLWQIVALRMRQRASEASPDYLLQSRAASSVRAKAVAELADHHSAVLDSLVSVLRSPTLDDRSARQTATRLTAAALVQLRTSTDRVRTFNEEPVSQAFERLRDDLRPLVRYRDIDVQFIEPPVDGRALPSEVAHGARAVVRGAILALVDQPSVGKVRVQWDCDGRNLLIGVRDDGPGELSIDSAQLQPLAQRVLALSGELSLNATVGWGTEMSVVLPLDPPPVRGDENSSWDLRPRELEVLGHLATGRRYRSIAENMGISENTVKFHVSKVFRKLGVGSRAEAVALAFEHRAPFS
;
A
#
# COMPACT_ATOMS: atom_id res chain seq x y z
N MET A 1 -8.93 30.76 -1.56
CA MET A 1 -9.65 29.51 -1.89
C MET A 1 -8.68 28.46 -2.41
N LEU A 2 -8.05 28.63 -3.59
CA LEU A 2 -7.09 27.67 -4.16
C LEU A 2 -5.98 27.20 -3.19
N LEU A 3 -5.26 28.14 -2.54
CA LEU A 3 -4.17 27.79 -1.62
C LEU A 3 -4.66 26.98 -0.42
N ALA A 4 -5.85 27.26 0.12
CA ALA A 4 -6.41 26.52 1.24
C ALA A 4 -6.76 25.07 0.83
N SER A 5 -7.38 24.90 -0.34
CA SER A 5 -7.67 23.58 -0.90
C SER A 5 -6.40 22.80 -1.23
N LEU A 6 -5.36 23.46 -1.77
CA LEU A 6 -4.06 22.82 -2.00
C LEU A 6 -3.41 22.36 -0.67
N THR A 7 -3.41 23.20 0.37
CA THR A 7 -2.91 22.80 1.69
C THR A 7 -3.63 21.56 2.22
N GLN A 8 -4.94 21.48 2.01
CA GLN A 8 -5.73 20.31 2.42
C GLN A 8 -5.30 19.03 1.66
N VAL A 9 -5.03 19.13 0.36
CA VAL A 9 -4.47 18.01 -0.44
C VAL A 9 -3.09 17.60 0.06
N LEU A 10 -2.21 18.56 0.37
CA LEU A 10 -0.83 18.29 0.81
C LEU A 10 -0.75 17.72 2.24
N ALA A 11 -1.73 18.05 3.07
CA ALA A 11 -1.90 17.51 4.42
C ALA A 11 -2.60 16.15 4.42
N ALA A 12 -3.38 15.83 3.38
CA ALA A 12 -4.16 14.59 3.32
C ALA A 12 -3.29 13.33 3.52
N PRO A 13 -3.85 12.28 4.17
CA PRO A 13 -3.25 10.95 4.17
C PRO A 13 -3.05 10.45 2.73
N LEU A 14 -1.99 9.67 2.49
CA LEU A 14 -1.67 9.14 1.15
C LEU A 14 -2.81 8.37 0.46
N PRO A 15 -3.70 7.62 1.16
CA PRO A 15 -4.88 7.00 0.56
C PRO A 15 -5.89 8.01 0.00
N ASP A 16 -6.01 9.18 0.63
CA ASP A 16 -7.05 10.17 0.32
C ASP A 16 -6.52 11.27 -0.62
N VAL A 17 -5.26 11.16 -1.07
CA VAL A 17 -4.67 12.12 -2.02
C VAL A 17 -5.46 12.15 -3.33
N ALA A 18 -5.89 11.00 -3.86
CA ALA A 18 -6.65 10.96 -5.11
C ALA A 18 -8.02 11.64 -4.99
N SER A 19 -8.74 11.43 -3.89
CA SER A 19 -10.04 12.06 -3.64
C SER A 19 -9.90 13.56 -3.37
N SER A 20 -8.94 13.95 -2.55
CA SER A 20 -8.67 15.35 -2.23
C SER A 20 -8.22 16.13 -3.46
N LEU A 21 -7.32 15.54 -4.26
CA LEU A 21 -6.87 16.14 -5.52
C LEU A 21 -8.02 16.25 -6.53
N SER A 22 -8.89 15.23 -6.64
CA SER A 22 -10.06 15.28 -7.52
C SER A 22 -11.00 16.42 -7.14
N GLY A 23 -11.26 16.62 -5.84
CA GLY A 23 -12.02 17.75 -5.32
C GLY A 23 -11.40 19.12 -5.67
N LEU A 24 -10.08 19.27 -5.55
CA LEU A 24 -9.36 20.48 -5.96
C LEU A 24 -9.44 20.71 -7.47
N LEU A 25 -9.18 19.68 -8.27
CA LEU A 25 -9.09 19.78 -9.73
C LEU A 25 -10.46 19.95 -10.39
N ASN A 26 -11.56 19.51 -9.77
CA ASN A 26 -12.91 19.68 -10.32
C ASN A 26 -13.30 21.14 -10.56
N SER A 27 -12.67 22.09 -9.86
CA SER A 27 -12.86 23.53 -10.11
C SER A 27 -12.19 24.03 -11.40
N TYR A 28 -11.32 23.23 -12.01
CA TYR A 28 -10.48 23.59 -13.17
C TYR A 28 -10.67 22.66 -14.37
N ILE A 29 -10.85 21.37 -14.11
CA ILE A 29 -11.15 20.33 -15.11
C ILE A 29 -12.13 19.36 -14.45
N HIS A 30 -13.38 19.42 -14.89
CA HIS A 30 -14.37 18.43 -14.48
C HIS A 30 -14.00 17.06 -15.05
N HIS A 31 -14.10 15.99 -14.26
CA HIS A 31 -13.72 14.64 -14.68
C HIS A 31 -14.60 13.58 -14.00
N SER A 32 -14.69 12.40 -14.62
CA SER A 32 -15.43 11.26 -14.07
C SER A 32 -14.60 10.44 -13.08
N THR A 33 -13.31 10.29 -13.40
CA THR A 33 -12.33 9.51 -12.63
C THR A 33 -10.97 10.19 -12.69
N LEU A 34 -10.29 10.22 -11.55
CA LEU A 34 -8.89 10.61 -11.41
C LEU A 34 -8.07 9.36 -11.10
N ALA A 35 -6.97 9.17 -11.82
CA ALA A 35 -5.98 8.15 -11.56
C ALA A 35 -4.58 8.75 -11.49
N ILE A 36 -3.79 8.28 -10.54
CA ILE A 36 -2.39 8.68 -10.33
C ILE A 36 -1.53 7.44 -10.48
N LEU A 37 -0.52 7.50 -11.33
CA LEU A 37 0.57 6.54 -11.40
C LEU A 37 1.83 7.18 -10.81
N ALA A 38 2.18 6.82 -9.58
CA ALA A 38 3.39 7.30 -8.91
C ALA A 38 4.60 6.46 -9.30
N GLU A 39 5.72 7.09 -9.65
CA GLU A 39 6.94 6.40 -10.11
C GLU A 39 7.60 5.55 -8.99
N GLU A 40 7.50 6.01 -7.74
CA GLU A 40 8.19 5.37 -6.60
C GLU A 40 7.36 4.31 -5.88
N ASN A 41 6.05 4.22 -6.14
CA ASN A 41 5.18 3.26 -5.49
C ASN A 41 5.20 1.94 -6.25
N VAL A 42 6.25 1.13 -6.08
CA VAL A 42 6.30 -0.22 -6.67
C VAL A 42 5.12 -1.07 -6.19
N GLU A 43 4.68 -0.85 -4.94
CA GLU A 43 3.66 -1.65 -4.29
C GLU A 43 2.22 -1.25 -4.66
N HIS A 44 1.92 0.04 -4.73
CA HIS A 44 0.62 0.56 -5.14
C HIS A 44 0.81 1.70 -6.13
N PRO A 45 1.23 1.37 -7.35
CA PRO A 45 1.60 2.39 -8.31
C PRO A 45 0.40 3.26 -8.67
N VAL A 46 -0.81 2.70 -8.57
CA VAL A 46 -2.04 3.32 -9.04
C VAL A 46 -2.95 3.72 -7.88
N LYS A 47 -3.26 5.02 -7.77
CA LYS A 47 -4.27 5.56 -6.86
C LYS A 47 -5.42 6.15 -7.66
N GLN A 48 -6.67 5.80 -7.34
CA GLN A 48 -7.83 6.26 -8.12
C GLN A 48 -8.97 6.78 -7.25
N HIS A 49 -9.76 7.68 -7.83
CA HIS A 49 -10.99 8.19 -7.25
C HIS A 49 -11.99 8.56 -8.35
N GLY A 50 -13.25 8.13 -8.24
CA GLY A 50 -14.31 8.47 -9.19
C GLY A 50 -15.33 7.36 -9.41
N ALA A 51 -16.37 7.66 -10.18
CA ALA A 51 -17.52 6.80 -10.41
C ALA A 51 -17.36 5.91 -11.66
N ALA A 52 -16.24 5.21 -11.76
CA ALA A 52 -16.09 4.16 -12.76
C ALA A 52 -16.88 2.92 -12.30
N PRO A 53 -17.76 2.30 -13.12
CA PRO A 53 -18.18 0.92 -12.87
C PRO A 53 -16.93 0.03 -12.77
N ASP A 54 -16.98 -1.10 -12.06
CA ASP A 54 -15.81 -1.98 -11.83
C ASP A 54 -15.07 -2.41 -13.12
N SER A 55 -15.72 -2.32 -14.29
CA SER A 55 -15.14 -2.59 -15.62
C SER A 55 -14.23 -1.47 -16.17
N ASP A 56 -14.24 -0.29 -15.56
CA ASP A 56 -13.61 0.94 -16.06
C ASP A 56 -12.45 1.42 -15.15
N LEU A 57 -12.06 0.61 -14.16
CA LEU A 57 -10.88 0.87 -13.34
C LEU A 57 -9.61 0.75 -14.19
N LEU A 58 -8.80 1.81 -14.20
CA LEU A 58 -7.55 1.83 -14.96
C LEU A 58 -6.54 0.86 -14.33
N THR A 59 -5.97 -0.04 -15.11
CA THR A 59 -4.93 -0.96 -14.63
C THR A 59 -3.56 -0.28 -14.64
N PHE A 60 -2.61 -0.81 -13.84
CA PHE A 60 -1.21 -0.40 -13.90
C PHE A 60 -0.65 -0.48 -15.32
N THR A 61 -0.92 -1.58 -16.03
CA THR A 61 -0.41 -1.79 -17.39
C THR A 61 -0.95 -0.75 -18.38
N GLU A 62 -2.20 -0.32 -18.22
CA GLU A 62 -2.77 0.73 -19.07
C GLU A 62 -2.13 2.09 -18.78
N LEU A 63 -1.97 2.45 -17.50
CA LEU A 63 -1.35 3.70 -17.08
C LEU A 63 0.15 3.74 -17.43
N ASP A 64 0.87 2.63 -17.29
CA ASP A 64 2.30 2.54 -17.59
C ASP A 64 2.57 2.68 -19.10
N ARG A 65 1.68 2.14 -19.95
CA ARG A 65 1.73 2.40 -21.40
C ARG A 65 1.53 3.89 -21.74
N VAL A 66 0.64 4.57 -21.03
CA VAL A 66 0.44 6.01 -21.22
C VAL A 66 1.67 6.78 -20.76
N ARG A 67 2.21 6.46 -19.58
CA ARG A 67 3.40 7.11 -19.02
C ARG A 67 4.61 6.96 -19.93
N THR A 68 4.90 5.74 -20.39
CA THR A 68 6.07 5.45 -21.24
C THR A 68 6.01 6.11 -22.63
N GLY A 69 4.82 6.54 -23.07
CA GLY A 69 4.64 7.30 -24.31
C GLY A 69 4.72 8.82 -24.16
N LEU A 70 4.99 9.33 -22.97
CA LEU A 70 4.98 10.76 -22.65
C LEU A 70 6.29 11.18 -21.97
N GLU A 71 6.84 12.34 -22.37
CA GLU A 71 8.02 12.92 -21.73
C GLU A 71 7.68 13.59 -20.38
N PRO A 72 8.63 13.67 -19.43
CA PRO A 72 8.45 14.46 -18.22
C PRO A 72 8.07 15.92 -18.54
N GLY A 73 7.06 16.45 -17.85
CA GLY A 73 6.50 17.77 -18.11
C GLY A 73 5.47 17.81 -19.25
N ALA A 74 5.22 16.71 -19.95
CA ALA A 74 4.19 16.66 -21.00
C ALA A 74 2.78 16.69 -20.41
N MET A 75 1.87 17.36 -21.11
CA MET A 75 0.44 17.35 -20.81
C MET A 75 -0.43 17.50 -22.05
N GLY A 76 -1.65 17.02 -21.96
CA GLY A 76 -2.65 17.18 -23.02
C GLY A 76 -3.80 16.20 -22.91
N VAL A 77 -4.73 16.29 -23.86
CA VAL A 77 -5.85 15.36 -23.98
C VAL A 77 -5.55 14.32 -25.05
N LEU A 78 -5.67 13.05 -24.70
CA LEU A 78 -5.46 11.93 -25.62
C LEU A 78 -6.49 10.82 -25.38
N LEU A 79 -6.60 9.90 -26.34
CA LEU A 79 -7.44 8.71 -26.20
C LEU A 79 -6.62 7.60 -25.56
N ILE A 80 -7.04 7.12 -24.40
CA ILE A 80 -6.43 5.96 -23.73
C ILE A 80 -7.34 4.75 -23.82
N ARG A 81 -6.73 3.56 -23.87
CA ARG A 81 -7.44 2.29 -23.78
C ARG A 81 -7.80 2.02 -22.31
N VAL A 82 -9.07 1.72 -22.06
CA VAL A 82 -9.60 1.33 -20.74
C VAL A 82 -10.42 0.07 -20.94
N GLY A 83 -9.92 -1.05 -20.41
CA GLY A 83 -10.48 -2.37 -20.69
C GLY A 83 -10.47 -2.67 -22.19
N THR A 84 -11.65 -2.93 -22.75
CA THR A 84 -11.85 -3.17 -24.19
C THR A 84 -12.15 -1.90 -24.99
N GLY A 85 -12.41 -0.77 -24.31
CA GLY A 85 -12.82 0.50 -24.91
C GLY A 85 -11.69 1.52 -25.03
N SER A 86 -12.00 2.67 -25.64
CA SER A 86 -11.13 3.86 -25.65
C SER A 86 -11.89 5.05 -25.07
N ARG A 87 -11.23 5.81 -24.19
CA ARG A 87 -11.82 6.99 -23.53
C ARG A 87 -10.92 8.19 -23.69
N ARG A 88 -11.54 9.38 -23.74
CA ARG A 88 -10.80 10.64 -23.69
C ARG A 88 -10.26 10.81 -22.28
N ALA A 89 -8.98 11.14 -22.17
CA ALA A 89 -8.32 11.40 -20.91
C ALA A 89 -7.44 12.63 -21.03
N PHE A 90 -7.47 13.47 -20.02
CA PHE A 90 -6.44 14.48 -19.82
C PHE A 90 -5.29 13.84 -19.05
N THR A 91 -4.08 13.94 -19.57
CA THR A 91 -2.87 13.36 -18.99
C THR A 91 -1.87 14.45 -18.67
N ALA A 92 -1.20 14.36 -17.53
CA ALA A 92 -0.10 15.24 -17.15
C ALA A 92 1.01 14.44 -16.48
N VAL A 93 2.24 14.55 -16.99
CA VAL A 93 3.43 13.91 -16.42
C VAL A 93 4.22 14.98 -15.66
N ALA A 94 4.40 14.78 -14.36
CA ALA A 94 5.25 15.67 -13.56
C ALA A 94 6.74 15.45 -13.92
N ASP A 95 7.57 16.43 -13.57
CA ASP A 95 9.03 16.34 -13.76
C ASP A 95 9.66 15.15 -13.01
N SER A 96 8.96 14.65 -11.99
CA SER A 96 9.31 13.43 -11.26
C SER A 96 8.85 12.14 -11.94
N GLY A 97 8.42 12.17 -13.21
CA GLY A 97 7.90 11.00 -13.93
C GLY A 97 6.51 10.51 -13.51
N ALA A 98 5.91 11.11 -12.46
CA ALA A 98 4.59 10.71 -11.97
C ALA A 98 3.48 11.17 -12.93
N LEU A 99 2.57 10.26 -13.29
CA LEU A 99 1.50 10.50 -14.23
C LEU A 99 0.16 10.74 -13.50
N LEU A 100 -0.54 11.80 -13.90
CA LEU A 100 -1.94 12.08 -13.58
C LEU A 100 -2.80 11.81 -14.82
N VAL A 101 -3.91 11.12 -14.63
CA VAL A 101 -4.91 10.84 -15.66
C VAL A 101 -6.30 11.24 -15.15
N LEU A 102 -7.00 12.07 -15.91
CA LEU A 102 -8.39 12.46 -15.65
C LEU A 102 -9.27 11.94 -16.80
N LEU A 103 -10.16 11.00 -16.51
CA LEU A 103 -11.09 10.44 -17.50
C LEU A 103 -12.25 11.39 -17.78
N ASP A 104 -12.66 11.40 -19.05
CA ASP A 104 -13.72 12.21 -19.61
C ASP A 104 -13.62 13.68 -19.19
N PRO A 105 -12.49 14.34 -19.49
CA PRO A 105 -12.30 15.73 -19.11
C PRO A 105 -13.37 16.58 -19.79
N GLY A 106 -14.07 17.38 -18.98
CA GLY A 106 -15.03 18.39 -19.42
C GLY A 106 -14.31 19.63 -19.96
N GLN A 107 -14.87 20.81 -19.67
CA GLN A 107 -14.20 22.05 -20.03
C GLN A 107 -12.93 22.24 -19.19
N ILE A 108 -11.82 22.55 -19.87
CA ILE A 108 -10.54 22.82 -19.24
C ILE A 108 -10.39 24.33 -19.06
N VAL A 109 -10.36 24.79 -17.82
CA VAL A 109 -10.23 26.21 -17.47
C VAL A 109 -8.79 26.67 -17.64
N SER A 110 -7.81 25.87 -17.20
CA SER A 110 -6.39 26.15 -17.35
C SER A 110 -5.56 24.87 -17.24
N GLU A 111 -4.94 24.47 -18.34
CA GLU A 111 -3.99 23.36 -18.36
C GLU A 111 -2.80 23.65 -17.45
N GLN A 112 -2.14 24.81 -17.66
CA GLN A 112 -0.93 25.17 -16.94
C GLN A 112 -1.09 25.14 -15.42
N LEU A 113 -2.24 25.61 -14.90
CA LEU A 113 -2.50 25.57 -13.47
C LEU A 113 -2.66 24.14 -12.95
N VAL A 114 -3.34 23.26 -13.69
CA VAL A 114 -3.46 21.84 -13.33
C VAL A 114 -2.09 21.17 -13.31
N MET A 115 -1.22 21.46 -14.28
CA MET A 115 0.15 20.95 -14.26
C MET A 115 0.93 21.43 -13.03
N GLN A 116 0.86 22.71 -12.69
CA GLN A 116 1.56 23.25 -11.51
C GLN A 116 1.04 22.62 -10.21
N LEU A 117 -0.27 22.48 -10.05
CA LEU A 117 -0.85 21.80 -8.90
C LEU A 117 -0.41 20.33 -8.83
N TRP A 118 -0.40 19.65 -9.98
CA TRP A 118 0.07 18.28 -10.08
C TRP A 118 1.54 18.14 -9.70
N GLN A 119 2.42 19.00 -10.21
CA GLN A 119 3.85 19.01 -9.87
C GLN A 119 4.07 19.13 -8.35
N ILE A 120 3.35 20.02 -7.67
CA ILE A 120 3.47 20.21 -6.21
C ILE A 120 3.03 18.94 -5.46
N VAL A 121 1.91 18.34 -5.86
CA VAL A 121 1.37 17.13 -5.21
C VAL A 121 2.28 15.93 -5.47
N ALA A 122 2.75 15.74 -6.70
CA ALA A 122 3.70 14.69 -7.08
C ALA A 122 5.01 14.83 -6.29
N LEU A 123 5.54 16.05 -6.16
CA LEU A 123 6.72 16.33 -5.34
C LEU A 123 6.51 15.96 -3.88
N ARG A 124 5.35 16.30 -3.29
CA ARG A 124 5.03 15.96 -1.90
C ARG A 124 4.89 14.45 -1.69
N MET A 125 4.25 13.75 -2.62
CA MET A 125 4.15 12.30 -2.60
C MET A 125 5.54 11.65 -2.65
N ARG A 126 6.39 12.12 -3.57
CA ARG A 126 7.80 11.69 -3.67
C ARG A 126 8.57 11.96 -2.38
N GLN A 127 8.42 13.15 -1.79
CA GLN A 127 9.09 13.47 -0.54
C GLN A 127 8.70 12.48 0.57
N ARG A 128 7.41 12.21 0.76
CA ARG A 128 6.93 11.25 1.78
C ARG A 128 7.44 9.82 1.53
N ALA A 129 7.52 9.41 0.26
CA ALA A 129 8.10 8.14 -0.13
C ALA A 129 9.60 8.11 0.22
N SER A 130 10.38 9.08 -0.27
CA SER A 130 11.84 9.20 -0.02
C SER A 130 12.25 9.35 1.45
N GLU A 131 11.37 9.90 2.29
CA GLU A 131 11.59 10.06 3.72
C GLU A 131 11.12 8.86 4.54
N ALA A 132 10.60 7.80 3.89
CA ALA A 132 9.97 6.66 4.54
C ALA A 132 9.00 7.10 5.66
N SER A 133 8.08 8.03 5.35
CA SER A 133 7.16 8.53 6.39
C SER A 133 6.33 7.39 7.00
N PRO A 134 5.96 7.45 8.29
CA PRO A 134 5.15 6.40 8.92
C PRO A 134 3.86 6.06 8.15
N ASP A 135 3.12 7.07 7.69
CA ASP A 135 1.89 6.87 6.90
C ASP A 135 2.14 6.13 5.57
N TYR A 136 3.26 6.44 4.92
CA TYR A 136 3.68 5.75 3.70
C TYR A 136 3.97 4.27 3.97
N LEU A 137 4.76 3.99 5.00
CA LEU A 137 5.15 2.63 5.37
C LEU A 137 3.95 1.79 5.80
N LEU A 138 3.03 2.35 6.60
CA LEU A 138 1.78 1.70 6.99
C LEU A 138 0.94 1.31 5.76
N GLN A 139 0.79 2.22 4.79
CA GLN A 139 0.04 1.94 3.58
C GLN A 139 0.73 0.84 2.74
N SER A 140 2.05 0.93 2.59
CA SER A 140 2.87 -0.06 1.89
C SER A 140 2.72 -1.45 2.54
N ARG A 141 2.80 -1.52 3.87
CA ARG A 141 2.62 -2.78 4.60
C ARG A 141 1.24 -3.39 4.48
N ALA A 142 0.19 -2.57 4.58
CA ALA A 142 -1.19 -3.02 4.39
C ALA A 142 -1.39 -3.58 2.97
N ALA A 143 -0.81 -2.91 1.96
CA ALA A 143 -0.78 -3.36 0.57
C ALA A 143 -0.19 -4.77 0.43
N SER A 144 1.01 -4.94 0.97
CA SER A 144 1.76 -6.20 0.92
C SER A 144 1.02 -7.31 1.65
N SER A 145 0.36 -7.01 2.76
CA SER A 145 -0.45 -7.97 3.52
C SER A 145 -1.66 -8.49 2.72
N VAL A 146 -2.44 -7.59 2.10
CA VAL A 146 -3.58 -7.97 1.25
C VAL A 146 -3.13 -8.82 0.06
N ARG A 147 -2.01 -8.46 -0.56
CA ARG A 147 -1.43 -9.23 -1.66
C ARG A 147 -0.93 -10.60 -1.21
N ALA A 148 -0.20 -10.68 -0.10
CA ALA A 148 0.30 -11.94 0.44
C ALA A 148 -0.86 -12.91 0.71
N LYS A 149 -1.98 -12.41 1.24
CA LYS A 149 -3.22 -13.18 1.38
C LYS A 149 -3.76 -13.67 0.03
N ALA A 150 -3.85 -12.79 -0.97
CA ALA A 150 -4.33 -13.18 -2.31
C ALA A 150 -3.42 -14.22 -2.98
N VAL A 151 -2.10 -14.13 -2.79
CA VAL A 151 -1.12 -15.12 -3.29
C VAL A 151 -1.28 -16.45 -2.55
N ALA A 152 -1.44 -16.43 -1.23
CA ALA A 152 -1.67 -17.64 -0.43
C ALA A 152 -2.98 -18.34 -0.84
N GLU A 153 -4.08 -17.60 -0.96
CA GLU A 153 -5.36 -18.14 -1.45
C GLU A 153 -5.25 -18.72 -2.86
N LEU A 154 -4.47 -18.07 -3.74
CA LEU A 154 -4.20 -18.57 -5.08
C LEU A 154 -3.37 -19.86 -5.04
N ALA A 155 -2.36 -19.94 -4.17
CA ALA A 155 -1.53 -21.13 -4.00
C ALA A 155 -2.35 -22.33 -3.47
N ASP A 156 -3.18 -22.11 -2.44
CA ASP A 156 -4.08 -23.12 -1.88
C ASP A 156 -5.07 -23.62 -2.95
N HIS A 157 -5.63 -22.70 -3.74
CA HIS A 157 -6.55 -23.06 -4.81
C HIS A 157 -5.86 -23.89 -5.90
N HIS A 158 -4.64 -23.51 -6.32
CA HIS A 158 -3.88 -24.30 -7.29
C HIS A 158 -3.53 -25.70 -6.75
N SER A 159 -3.18 -25.81 -5.48
CA SER A 159 -2.94 -27.12 -4.85
C SER A 159 -4.19 -28.00 -4.96
N ALA A 160 -5.37 -27.47 -4.61
CA ALA A 160 -6.63 -28.20 -4.71
C ALA A 160 -7.00 -28.59 -6.16
N VAL A 161 -6.72 -27.73 -7.14
CA VAL A 161 -6.92 -28.04 -8.56
C VAL A 161 -5.98 -29.15 -9.01
N LEU A 162 -4.70 -29.09 -8.64
CA LEU A 162 -3.73 -30.14 -8.97
C LEU A 162 -4.09 -31.47 -8.34
N ASP A 163 -4.52 -31.48 -7.08
CA ASP A 163 -5.02 -32.68 -6.41
C ASP A 163 -6.25 -33.25 -7.12
N SER A 164 -7.17 -32.38 -7.55
CA SER A 164 -8.35 -32.78 -8.33
C SER A 164 -7.96 -33.37 -9.68
N LEU A 165 -6.98 -32.79 -10.37
CA LEU A 165 -6.46 -33.30 -11.65
C LEU A 165 -5.80 -34.66 -11.47
N VAL A 166 -4.94 -34.83 -10.46
CA VAL A 166 -4.27 -36.10 -10.16
C VAL A 166 -5.30 -37.16 -9.77
N SER A 167 -6.32 -36.81 -9.00
CA SER A 167 -7.42 -37.70 -8.62
C SER A 167 -8.20 -38.20 -9.85
N VAL A 168 -8.57 -37.30 -10.76
CA VAL A 168 -9.25 -37.65 -12.02
C VAL A 168 -8.39 -38.54 -12.91
N LEU A 169 -7.10 -38.24 -13.05
CA LEU A 169 -6.17 -38.99 -13.89
C LEU A 169 -5.80 -40.36 -13.30
N ARG A 170 -5.91 -40.55 -11.99
CA ARG A 170 -5.66 -41.83 -11.30
C ARG A 170 -6.93 -42.63 -11.01
N SER A 171 -8.09 -42.13 -11.41
CA SER A 171 -9.35 -42.79 -11.09
C SER A 171 -9.48 -44.13 -11.80
N PRO A 172 -9.68 -45.25 -11.07
CA PRO A 172 -9.88 -46.57 -11.68
C PRO A 172 -11.29 -46.74 -12.28
N THR A 173 -12.20 -45.78 -12.05
CA THR A 173 -13.60 -45.86 -12.47
C THR A 173 -13.91 -45.04 -13.73
N LEU A 174 -12.97 -44.19 -14.17
CA LEU A 174 -13.10 -43.41 -15.39
C LEU A 174 -12.33 -44.07 -16.51
N ASP A 175 -12.92 -44.14 -17.71
CA ASP A 175 -12.16 -44.48 -18.91
C ASP A 175 -11.22 -43.32 -19.32
N ASP A 176 -10.19 -43.64 -20.12
CA ASP A 176 -9.18 -42.68 -20.57
C ASP A 176 -9.77 -41.44 -21.24
N ARG A 177 -10.87 -41.61 -21.98
CA ARG A 177 -11.52 -40.51 -22.71
C ARG A 177 -12.21 -39.55 -21.74
N SER A 178 -12.95 -40.08 -20.77
CA SER A 178 -13.70 -39.33 -19.76
C SER A 178 -12.77 -38.65 -18.76
N ALA A 179 -11.69 -39.33 -18.35
CA ALA A 179 -10.64 -38.75 -17.51
C ALA A 179 -9.97 -37.57 -18.22
N ARG A 180 -9.60 -37.72 -19.50
CA ARG A 180 -8.98 -36.64 -20.29
C ARG A 180 -9.90 -35.45 -20.49
N GLN A 181 -11.19 -35.66 -20.79
CA GLN A 181 -12.17 -34.58 -20.93
C GLN A 181 -12.37 -33.83 -19.62
N THR A 182 -12.49 -34.56 -18.50
CA THR A 182 -12.68 -33.96 -17.17
C THR A 182 -11.46 -33.16 -16.74
N ALA A 183 -10.26 -33.71 -16.94
CA ALA A 183 -9.00 -33.00 -16.68
C ALA A 183 -8.89 -31.73 -17.54
N THR A 184 -9.17 -31.81 -18.84
CA THR A 184 -9.15 -30.65 -19.74
C THR A 184 -10.09 -29.54 -19.28
N ARG A 185 -11.31 -29.90 -18.82
CA ARG A 185 -12.29 -28.95 -18.30
C ARG A 185 -11.81 -28.29 -17.01
N LEU A 186 -11.26 -29.06 -16.06
CA LEU A 186 -10.69 -28.54 -14.82
C LEU A 186 -9.52 -27.58 -15.09
N THR A 187 -8.62 -27.96 -15.99
CA THR A 187 -7.49 -27.10 -16.40
C THR A 187 -7.97 -25.82 -17.09
N ALA A 188 -8.97 -25.90 -17.98
CA ALA A 188 -9.52 -24.71 -18.65
C ALA A 188 -10.15 -23.73 -17.65
N ALA A 189 -10.91 -24.23 -16.66
CA ALA A 189 -11.48 -23.40 -15.60
C ALA A 189 -10.39 -22.74 -14.73
N ALA A 190 -9.37 -23.50 -14.35
CA ALA A 190 -8.23 -23.00 -13.59
C ALA A 190 -7.43 -21.93 -14.35
N LEU A 191 -7.23 -22.09 -15.67
CA LEU A 191 -6.55 -21.10 -16.51
C LEU A 191 -7.32 -19.77 -16.60
N VAL A 192 -8.66 -19.80 -16.65
CA VAL A 192 -9.49 -18.59 -16.62
C VAL A 192 -9.30 -17.87 -15.28
N GLN A 193 -9.36 -18.60 -14.16
CA GLN A 193 -9.17 -18.04 -12.83
C GLN A 193 -7.75 -17.50 -12.60
N LEU A 194 -6.72 -18.21 -13.06
CA LEU A 194 -5.33 -17.76 -12.95
C LEU A 194 -5.11 -16.46 -13.73
N ARG A 195 -5.71 -16.30 -14.92
CA ARG A 195 -5.67 -15.02 -15.66
C ARG A 195 -6.31 -13.87 -14.87
N THR A 196 -7.49 -14.10 -14.30
CA THR A 196 -8.19 -13.07 -13.50
C THR A 196 -7.44 -12.69 -12.22
N SER A 197 -6.73 -13.63 -11.59
CA SER A 197 -5.96 -13.39 -10.37
C SER A 197 -4.59 -12.78 -10.64
N THR A 198 -3.93 -13.13 -11.75
CA THR A 198 -2.63 -12.57 -12.14
C THR A 198 -2.72 -11.07 -12.43
N ASP A 199 -3.85 -10.58 -12.93
CA ASP A 199 -4.10 -9.14 -13.11
C ASP A 199 -4.15 -8.36 -11.78
N ARG A 200 -4.41 -9.05 -10.65
CA ARG A 200 -4.44 -8.46 -9.30
C ARG A 200 -3.07 -8.46 -8.59
N VAL A 201 -2.13 -9.30 -9.02
CA VAL A 201 -0.89 -9.61 -8.28
C VAL A 201 0.36 -8.95 -8.90
N ARG A 202 0.22 -8.05 -9.88
CA ARG A 202 1.39 -7.52 -10.60
C ARG A 202 2.35 -6.68 -9.72
N THR A 203 3.56 -7.24 -9.64
CA THR A 203 4.91 -6.69 -9.40
C THR A 203 5.26 -6.24 -7.97
N PHE A 204 6.03 -7.09 -7.29
CA PHE A 204 6.86 -6.71 -6.15
C PHE A 204 8.31 -6.55 -6.65
N ASN A 205 9.00 -5.51 -6.20
CA ASN A 205 10.46 -5.48 -6.26
C ASN A 205 10.98 -5.79 -4.87
N GLU A 206 11.64 -6.93 -4.72
CA GLU A 206 12.55 -7.18 -3.60
C GLU A 206 13.95 -6.71 -4.02
N GLU A 207 14.71 -6.13 -3.10
CA GLU A 207 16.13 -5.80 -3.32
C GLU A 207 17.04 -6.66 -2.44
N PRO A 208 18.20 -7.14 -2.94
CA PRO A 208 19.15 -7.86 -2.11
C PRO A 208 19.56 -7.06 -0.87
N VAL A 209 19.64 -7.72 0.29
CA VAL A 209 20.00 -7.06 1.57
C VAL A 209 21.35 -6.36 1.51
N SER A 210 22.31 -6.94 0.78
CA SER A 210 23.63 -6.35 0.52
C SER A 210 23.52 -5.06 -0.30
N GLN A 211 22.71 -5.04 -1.36
CA GLN A 211 22.47 -3.84 -2.17
C GLN A 211 21.77 -2.73 -1.37
N ALA A 212 20.80 -3.09 -0.54
CA ALA A 212 20.14 -2.15 0.37
C ALA A 212 21.12 -1.53 1.38
N PHE A 213 22.06 -2.34 1.89
CA PHE A 213 23.11 -1.88 2.81
C PHE A 213 24.17 -0.99 2.12
N GLU A 214 24.54 -1.29 0.88
CA GLU A 214 25.41 -0.41 0.09
C GLU A 214 24.79 0.97 -0.11
N ARG A 215 23.48 1.01 -0.44
CA ARG A 215 22.72 2.28 -0.54
C ARG A 215 22.70 3.04 0.77
N LEU A 216 22.53 2.35 1.91
CA LEU A 216 22.62 2.96 3.24
C LEU A 216 23.98 3.66 3.44
N ARG A 217 25.08 2.97 3.10
CA ARG A 217 26.43 3.52 3.23
C ARG A 217 26.58 4.80 2.40
N ASP A 218 26.04 4.80 1.18
CA ASP A 218 26.03 5.98 0.31
C ASP A 218 25.17 7.13 0.87
N ASP A 219 23.98 6.83 1.42
CA ASP A 219 23.08 7.81 2.04
C ASP A 219 23.70 8.49 3.27
N LEU A 220 24.62 7.80 3.96
CA LEU A 220 25.29 8.31 5.17
C LEU A 220 26.58 9.08 4.87
N ARG A 221 27.21 8.90 3.70
CA ARG A 221 28.46 9.60 3.32
C ARG A 221 28.39 11.12 3.53
N PRO A 222 27.31 11.84 3.16
CA PRO A 222 27.22 13.27 3.40
C PRO A 222 27.23 13.64 4.89
N LEU A 223 26.63 12.84 5.76
CA LEU A 223 26.54 13.11 7.20
C LEU A 223 27.89 12.95 7.90
N VAL A 224 28.67 11.95 7.48
CA VAL A 224 30.00 11.66 8.02
C VAL A 224 31.05 12.70 7.58
N ARG A 225 30.86 13.35 6.42
CA ARG A 225 31.85 14.28 5.86
C ARG A 225 31.97 15.61 6.61
N TYR A 226 30.93 16.02 7.35
CA TYR A 226 30.86 17.33 8.00
C TYR A 226 30.98 17.29 9.54
N ARG A 227 31.17 16.10 10.13
CA ARG A 227 31.32 15.89 11.58
C ARG A 227 32.49 14.90 11.81
N ASP A 228 33.30 15.10 12.83
CA ASP A 228 34.41 14.21 13.20
C ASP A 228 33.90 12.91 13.87
N ILE A 229 33.14 12.09 13.13
CA ILE A 229 32.55 10.85 13.65
C ILE A 229 32.97 9.67 12.75
N ASP A 230 33.60 8.66 13.35
CA ASP A 230 33.97 7.40 12.69
C ASP A 230 32.75 6.46 12.63
N VAL A 231 32.20 6.24 11.44
CA VAL A 231 31.09 5.29 11.24
C VAL A 231 31.61 3.97 10.70
N GLN A 232 31.48 2.92 11.51
CA GLN A 232 31.88 1.55 11.18
C GLN A 232 30.69 0.72 10.73
N PHE A 233 30.84 0.01 9.62
CA PHE A 233 29.79 -0.82 9.03
C PHE A 233 30.12 -2.30 9.19
N ILE A 234 29.15 -3.08 9.70
CA ILE A 234 29.16 -4.54 9.68
C ILE A 234 28.11 -4.97 8.66
N GLU A 235 28.57 -5.58 7.57
CA GLU A 235 27.75 -5.97 6.44
C GLU A 235 26.87 -7.20 6.76
N PRO A 236 25.66 -7.28 6.20
CA PRO A 236 24.79 -8.44 6.32
C PRO A 236 25.31 -9.64 5.53
N PRO A 237 24.83 -10.87 5.80
CA PRO A 237 25.18 -12.06 5.03
C PRO A 237 24.80 -11.91 3.54
N VAL A 238 25.70 -12.33 2.64
CA VAL A 238 25.55 -12.16 1.18
C VAL A 238 24.39 -12.98 0.61
N ASP A 239 24.07 -14.10 1.27
CA ASP A 239 22.96 -15.01 1.00
C ASP A 239 21.70 -14.69 1.81
N GLY A 240 21.67 -13.55 2.51
CA GLY A 240 20.49 -13.08 3.22
C GLY A 240 19.28 -12.88 2.29
N ARG A 241 18.08 -13.12 2.82
CA ARG A 241 16.83 -12.96 2.07
C ARG A 241 16.72 -11.55 1.49
N ALA A 242 16.23 -11.43 0.26
CA ALA A 242 15.94 -10.15 -0.34
C ALA A 242 14.87 -9.40 0.46
N LEU A 243 15.05 -8.09 0.60
CA LEU A 243 14.18 -7.23 1.39
C LEU A 243 13.04 -6.70 0.52
N PRO A 244 11.80 -6.68 1.02
CA PRO A 244 10.75 -5.86 0.43
C PRO A 244 11.21 -4.40 0.35
N SER A 245 10.88 -3.72 -0.75
CA SER A 245 11.36 -2.36 -1.02
C SER A 245 11.02 -1.38 0.11
N GLU A 246 9.84 -1.49 0.70
CA GLU A 246 9.37 -0.68 1.83
C GLU A 246 10.15 -0.94 3.12
N VAL A 247 10.52 -2.20 3.38
CA VAL A 247 11.36 -2.59 4.53
C VAL A 247 12.77 -2.05 4.36
N ALA A 248 13.36 -2.24 3.18
CA ALA A 248 14.70 -1.76 2.89
C ALA A 248 14.80 -0.23 2.97
N HIS A 249 13.81 0.47 2.40
CA HIS A 249 13.75 1.92 2.45
C HIS A 249 13.54 2.43 3.88
N GLY A 250 12.59 1.85 4.61
CA GLY A 250 12.34 2.17 6.00
C GLY A 250 13.54 1.91 6.92
N ALA A 251 14.24 0.79 6.71
CA ALA A 251 15.47 0.45 7.43
C ALA A 251 16.57 1.52 7.24
N ARG A 252 16.77 2.00 6.01
CA ARG A 252 17.73 3.09 5.74
C ARG A 252 17.36 4.38 6.45
N ALA A 253 16.07 4.74 6.40
CA ALA A 253 15.55 5.93 7.07
C ALA A 253 15.65 5.84 8.61
N VAL A 254 15.49 4.63 9.17
CA VAL A 254 15.69 4.34 10.59
C VAL A 254 17.17 4.53 10.94
N VAL A 255 18.12 3.86 10.28
CA VAL A 255 19.54 4.03 10.61
C VAL A 255 19.99 5.50 10.48
N ARG A 256 19.56 6.19 9.41
CA ARG A 256 19.87 7.62 9.23
C ARG A 256 19.33 8.47 10.39
N GLY A 257 18.09 8.22 10.82
CA GLY A 257 17.49 8.90 11.97
C GLY A 257 18.24 8.63 13.27
N ALA A 258 18.65 7.37 13.51
CA ALA A 258 19.42 6.98 14.67
C ALA A 258 20.78 7.68 14.71
N ILE A 259 21.51 7.69 13.58
CA ILE A 259 22.80 8.39 13.47
C ILE A 259 22.62 9.89 13.72
N LEU A 260 21.59 10.53 13.15
CA LEU A 260 21.33 11.96 13.40
C LEU A 260 21.06 12.25 14.88
N ALA A 261 20.26 11.41 15.56
CA ALA A 261 20.00 11.55 16.99
C ALA A 261 21.26 11.35 17.85
N LEU A 262 22.17 10.46 17.41
CA LEU A 262 23.44 10.21 18.07
C LEU A 262 24.43 11.35 17.86
N VAL A 263 24.58 11.82 16.63
CA VAL A 263 25.50 12.89 16.22
C VAL A 263 25.18 14.22 16.92
N ASP A 264 23.92 14.44 17.30
CA ASP A 264 23.52 15.63 18.05
C ASP A 264 23.92 15.59 19.54
N GLN A 265 24.38 14.46 20.07
CA GLN A 265 24.96 14.40 21.41
C GLN A 265 26.42 14.88 21.40
N PRO A 266 26.85 15.65 22.42
CA PRO A 266 28.25 15.97 22.60
C PRO A 266 29.06 14.67 22.80
N SER A 267 30.33 14.67 22.40
CA SER A 267 31.31 13.60 22.64
C SER A 267 31.07 12.22 21.99
N VAL A 268 30.12 12.07 21.05
CA VAL A 268 30.09 10.89 20.17
C VAL A 268 31.21 11.01 19.15
N GLY A 269 32.18 10.10 19.20
CA GLY A 269 33.32 10.02 18.27
C GLY A 269 33.23 8.84 17.31
N LYS A 270 32.46 7.81 17.67
CA LYS A 270 32.37 6.56 16.92
C LYS A 270 30.96 5.99 16.97
N VAL A 271 30.47 5.57 15.81
CA VAL A 271 29.20 4.86 15.67
C VAL A 271 29.42 3.59 14.88
N ARG A 272 28.86 2.48 15.34
CA ARG A 272 28.85 1.19 14.65
C ARG A 272 27.44 0.88 14.19
N VAL A 273 27.29 0.57 12.91
CA VAL A 273 26.06 0.13 12.27
C VAL A 273 26.24 -1.31 11.81
N GLN A 274 25.31 -2.18 12.17
CA GLN A 274 25.29 -3.58 11.77
C GLN A 274 23.92 -3.92 11.19
N TRP A 275 23.90 -4.57 10.03
CA TRP A 275 22.70 -5.25 9.52
C TRP A 275 22.94 -6.76 9.54
N ASP A 276 21.90 -7.53 9.83
CA ASP A 276 21.87 -8.98 9.71
C ASP A 276 20.48 -9.42 9.25
N CYS A 277 20.36 -10.63 8.70
CA CYS A 277 19.09 -11.16 8.21
C CYS A 277 18.97 -12.64 8.58
N ASP A 278 17.99 -12.96 9.44
CA ASP A 278 17.72 -14.35 9.89
C ASP A 278 16.77 -15.13 8.96
N GLY A 279 16.45 -14.53 7.79
CA GLY A 279 15.51 -15.05 6.80
C GLY A 279 14.04 -14.65 7.04
N ARG A 280 13.68 -14.21 8.25
CA ARG A 280 12.33 -13.72 8.59
C ARG A 280 12.32 -12.24 8.94
N ASN A 281 13.42 -11.73 9.46
CA ASN A 281 13.59 -10.38 9.94
C ASN A 281 14.87 -9.77 9.39
N LEU A 282 14.85 -8.46 9.18
CA LEU A 282 16.03 -7.64 9.12
C LEU A 282 16.36 -7.17 10.55
N LEU A 283 17.56 -7.49 11.00
CA LEU A 283 18.09 -7.10 12.30
C LEU A 283 19.05 -5.94 12.10
N ILE A 284 18.87 -4.85 12.84
CA ILE A 284 19.69 -3.65 12.73
C ILE A 284 20.23 -3.31 14.12
N GLY A 285 21.55 -3.26 14.25
CA GLY A 285 22.23 -2.75 15.43
C GLY A 285 22.86 -1.38 15.14
N VAL A 286 22.64 -0.41 16.01
CA VAL A 286 23.36 0.87 16.00
C VAL A 286 23.92 1.12 17.38
N ARG A 287 25.23 1.35 17.49
CA ARG A 287 25.91 1.56 18.77
C ARG A 287 26.87 2.73 18.70
N ASP A 288 26.89 3.58 19.73
CA ASP A 288 27.84 4.69 19.86
C ASP A 288 28.79 4.55 21.07
N ASP A 289 29.72 5.49 21.18
CA ASP A 289 30.66 5.66 22.30
C ASP A 289 30.40 6.95 23.11
N GLY A 290 29.22 7.54 22.97
CA GLY A 290 28.82 8.78 23.61
C GLY A 290 28.41 8.65 25.08
N PRO A 291 27.70 9.66 25.61
CA PRO A 291 27.44 9.75 27.04
C PRO A 291 26.40 8.73 27.54
N GLY A 292 25.61 8.11 26.65
CA GLY A 292 24.59 7.14 27.04
C GLY A 292 23.39 7.78 27.75
N GLU A 293 22.97 8.97 27.29
CA GLU A 293 21.86 9.74 27.88
C GLU A 293 20.56 9.66 27.06
N LEU A 294 20.60 9.04 25.89
CA LEU A 294 19.41 8.85 25.05
C LEU A 294 18.37 7.98 25.75
N SER A 295 17.11 8.38 25.63
CA SER A 295 15.95 7.61 26.05
C SER A 295 15.04 7.35 24.85
N ILE A 296 14.37 6.19 24.84
CA ILE A 296 13.43 5.81 23.78
C ILE A 296 12.26 6.80 23.65
N ASP A 297 11.90 7.48 24.74
CA ASP A 297 10.82 8.48 24.79
C ASP A 297 11.27 9.88 24.37
N SER A 298 12.54 10.05 23.99
CA SER A 298 13.08 11.34 23.57
C SER A 298 12.46 11.81 22.25
N ALA A 299 12.23 13.11 22.11
CA ALA A 299 11.67 13.71 20.90
C ALA A 299 12.55 13.44 19.65
N GLN A 300 13.84 13.23 19.86
CA GLN A 300 14.82 12.87 18.83
C GLN A 300 14.56 11.46 18.26
N LEU A 301 14.13 10.51 19.09
CA LEU A 301 13.89 9.12 18.68
C LEU A 301 12.42 8.82 18.34
N GLN A 302 11.48 9.69 18.72
CA GLN A 302 10.06 9.49 18.41
C GLN A 302 9.76 9.29 16.91
N PRO A 303 10.36 10.06 15.96
CA PRO A 303 10.14 9.82 14.52
C PRO A 303 10.67 8.46 14.06
N LEU A 304 11.77 7.99 14.65
CA LEU A 304 12.35 6.68 14.38
C LEU A 304 11.44 5.57 14.89
N ALA A 305 10.99 5.66 16.14
CA ALA A 305 10.07 4.71 16.75
C ALA A 305 8.77 4.59 15.92
N GLN A 306 8.21 5.71 15.44
CA GLN A 306 7.03 5.70 14.58
C GLN A 306 7.25 4.96 13.26
N ARG A 307 8.43 5.08 12.63
CA ARG A 307 8.77 4.32 11.41
C ARG A 307 8.90 2.82 11.69
N VAL A 308 9.55 2.45 12.79
CA VAL A 308 9.70 1.05 13.20
C VAL A 308 8.33 0.43 13.44
N LEU A 309 7.45 1.12 14.18
CA LEU A 309 6.07 0.69 14.40
C LEU A 309 5.27 0.57 13.10
N ALA A 310 5.43 1.53 12.17
CA ALA A 310 4.77 1.50 10.87
C ALA A 310 5.15 0.27 10.01
N LEU A 311 6.34 -0.30 10.25
CA LEU A 311 6.82 -1.52 9.62
C LEU A 311 6.47 -2.78 10.40
N SER A 312 5.68 -2.68 11.47
CA SER A 312 5.42 -3.76 12.44
C SER A 312 6.70 -4.29 13.10
N GLY A 313 7.72 -3.44 13.23
CA GLY A 313 8.97 -3.78 13.86
C GLY A 313 9.01 -3.44 15.34
N GLU A 314 10.10 -3.84 15.97
CA GLU A 314 10.40 -3.58 17.38
C GLU A 314 11.69 -2.77 17.49
N LEU A 315 11.69 -1.78 18.38
CA LEU A 315 12.85 -0.95 18.72
C LEU A 315 13.15 -1.15 20.19
N SER A 316 14.38 -1.52 20.52
CA SER A 316 14.90 -1.55 21.88
C SER A 316 16.15 -0.68 21.98
N LEU A 317 16.34 -0.07 23.15
CA LEU A 317 17.42 0.85 23.43
C LEU A 317 17.98 0.59 24.82
N ASN A 318 19.28 0.39 24.89
CA ASN A 318 20.06 0.25 26.12
C ASN A 318 21.09 1.37 26.16
N ALA A 319 20.85 2.39 26.98
CA ALA A 319 21.79 3.47 27.21
C ALA A 319 22.56 3.22 28.51
N THR A 320 23.88 3.19 28.44
CA THR A 320 24.75 3.03 29.61
C THR A 320 25.60 4.28 29.77
N VAL A 321 25.41 4.99 30.89
CA VAL A 321 26.10 6.25 31.15
C VAL A 321 27.62 6.07 31.04
N GLY A 322 28.26 6.85 30.17
CA GLY A 322 29.70 6.82 29.90
C GLY A 322 30.19 5.65 29.04
N TRP A 323 29.30 4.78 28.56
CA TRP A 323 29.62 3.64 27.69
C TRP A 323 28.93 3.71 26.32
N GLY A 324 28.02 4.67 26.13
CA GLY A 324 27.26 4.88 24.91
C GLY A 324 25.86 4.27 24.93
N THR A 325 25.20 4.36 23.78
CA THR A 325 23.87 3.79 23.54
C THR A 325 23.98 2.61 22.60
N GLU A 326 23.20 1.56 22.87
CA GLU A 326 22.99 0.44 21.98
C GLU A 326 21.51 0.39 21.59
N MET A 327 21.25 0.53 20.30
CA MET A 327 19.93 0.48 19.70
C MET A 327 19.82 -0.78 18.86
N SER A 328 18.77 -1.56 19.10
CA SER A 328 18.45 -2.74 18.30
C SER A 328 17.07 -2.56 17.67
N VAL A 329 16.99 -2.80 16.36
CA VAL A 329 15.73 -2.76 15.60
C VAL A 329 15.53 -4.09 14.91
N VAL A 330 14.32 -4.63 15.06
CA VAL A 330 13.87 -5.84 14.37
C VAL A 330 12.75 -5.45 13.42
N LEU A 331 12.94 -5.65 12.12
CA LEU A 331 11.93 -5.39 11.10
C LEU A 331 11.50 -6.72 10.46
N PRO A 332 10.25 -7.15 10.59
CA PRO A 332 9.79 -8.37 9.93
C PRO A 332 9.87 -8.21 8.41
N LEU A 333 10.25 -9.24 7.67
CA LEU A 333 10.28 -9.19 6.21
C LEU A 333 8.90 -9.48 5.64
N ASP A 334 8.23 -10.48 6.20
CA ASP A 334 6.87 -10.78 5.80
C ASP A 334 5.92 -9.69 6.29
N PRO A 335 4.96 -9.23 5.46
CA PRO A 335 3.94 -8.32 5.93
C PRO A 335 3.18 -9.00 7.08
N PRO A 336 2.69 -8.23 8.07
CA PRO A 336 1.90 -8.82 9.14
C PRO A 336 0.76 -9.63 8.50
N PRO A 337 0.48 -10.86 8.98
CA PRO A 337 -0.63 -11.62 8.45
C PRO A 337 -1.87 -10.73 8.55
N VAL A 338 -2.66 -10.61 7.47
CA VAL A 338 -3.98 -9.98 7.55
C VAL A 338 -4.70 -10.77 8.63
N ARG A 339 -4.77 -10.24 9.86
CA ARG A 339 -5.59 -10.82 10.90
C ARG A 339 -6.98 -10.86 10.29
N GLY A 340 -7.53 -12.07 10.16
CA GLY A 340 -8.86 -12.29 9.59
C GLY A 340 -9.99 -11.56 10.34
N ASP A 341 -9.68 -10.72 11.34
CA ASP A 341 -10.60 -10.16 12.31
C ASP A 341 -10.38 -8.66 12.63
N GLU A 342 -9.63 -7.89 11.83
CA GLU A 342 -9.50 -6.43 12.05
C GLU A 342 -10.40 -5.56 11.15
N ASN A 343 -11.24 -6.18 10.30
CA ASN A 343 -12.26 -5.48 9.52
C ASN A 343 -13.68 -5.58 10.12
N SER A 344 -13.83 -5.94 11.39
CA SER A 344 -15.13 -5.95 12.08
C SER A 344 -14.98 -5.80 13.58
N SER A 345 -14.96 -4.56 14.09
CA SER A 345 -15.14 -4.31 15.54
C SER A 345 -16.52 -4.76 16.06
N TRP A 346 -17.36 -5.37 15.22
CA TRP A 346 -18.77 -5.67 15.49
C TRP A 346 -19.17 -7.13 15.26
N ASP A 347 -18.22 -8.04 15.01
CA ASP A 347 -18.47 -9.48 14.80
C ASP A 347 -19.63 -9.73 13.79
N LEU A 348 -19.62 -9.01 12.66
CA LEU A 348 -20.65 -9.16 11.63
C LEU A 348 -20.31 -10.36 10.76
N ARG A 349 -21.28 -11.25 10.56
CA ARG A 349 -21.12 -12.39 9.63
C ARG A 349 -21.06 -11.87 8.18
N PRO A 350 -20.50 -12.63 7.22
CA PRO A 350 -20.38 -12.18 5.83
C PRO A 350 -21.67 -11.61 5.23
N ARG A 351 -22.81 -12.25 5.52
CA ARG A 351 -24.13 -11.81 5.06
C ARG A 351 -24.63 -10.53 5.74
N GLU A 352 -24.22 -10.29 6.98
CA GLU A 352 -24.57 -9.09 7.74
C GLU A 352 -23.71 -7.89 7.28
N LEU A 353 -22.46 -8.15 6.89
CA LEU A 353 -21.54 -7.15 6.31
C LEU A 353 -22.02 -6.71 4.91
N GLU A 354 -22.44 -7.65 4.08
CA GLU A 354 -23.05 -7.37 2.76
C GLU A 354 -24.32 -6.50 2.90
N VAL A 355 -25.19 -6.80 3.87
CA VAL A 355 -26.36 -5.97 4.19
C VAL A 355 -25.93 -4.58 4.66
N LEU A 356 -24.95 -4.46 5.55
CA LEU A 356 -24.46 -3.16 6.02
C LEU A 356 -23.89 -2.31 4.87
N GLY A 357 -23.20 -2.92 3.90
CA GLY A 357 -22.70 -2.21 2.72
C GLY A 357 -23.79 -1.69 1.80
N HIS A 358 -24.84 -2.49 1.61
CA HIS A 358 -26.02 -2.02 0.90
C HIS A 358 -26.78 -0.92 1.67
N LEU A 359 -26.76 -0.94 3.00
CA LEU A 359 -27.33 0.13 3.81
C LEU A 359 -26.54 1.43 3.66
N ALA A 360 -25.20 1.34 3.72
CA ALA A 360 -24.25 2.46 3.59
C ALA A 360 -24.34 3.16 2.23
N THR A 361 -24.67 2.41 1.18
CA THR A 361 -24.92 2.94 -0.18
C THR A 361 -26.35 3.47 -0.38
N GLY A 362 -27.16 3.57 0.68
CA GLY A 362 -28.50 4.17 0.63
C GLY A 362 -29.59 3.30 0.00
N ARG A 363 -29.33 2.00 -0.25
CA ARG A 363 -30.31 1.11 -0.91
C ARG A 363 -31.52 0.82 -0.03
N ARG A 364 -32.72 0.79 -0.64
CA ARG A 364 -33.97 0.39 0.03
C ARG A 364 -34.01 -1.13 0.20
N TYR A 365 -34.68 -1.64 1.24
CA TYR A 365 -34.69 -3.08 1.57
C TYR A 365 -35.13 -3.98 0.41
N ARG A 366 -36.05 -3.50 -0.43
CA ARG A 366 -36.45 -4.17 -1.68
C ARG A 366 -35.28 -4.39 -2.63
N SER A 367 -34.51 -3.36 -2.89
CA SER A 367 -33.33 -3.44 -3.76
C SER A 367 -32.25 -4.32 -3.13
N ILE A 368 -32.09 -4.30 -1.80
CA ILE A 368 -31.16 -5.20 -1.11
C ILE A 368 -31.59 -6.66 -1.31
N ALA A 369 -32.89 -6.94 -1.16
CA ALA A 369 -33.47 -8.26 -1.34
C ALA A 369 -33.24 -8.81 -2.76
N GLU A 370 -33.46 -7.97 -3.77
CA GLU A 370 -33.25 -8.29 -5.19
C GLU A 370 -31.76 -8.56 -5.50
N ASN A 371 -30.84 -7.74 -5.01
CA ASN A 371 -29.40 -7.92 -5.24
C ASN A 371 -28.85 -9.18 -4.55
N MET A 372 -29.39 -9.50 -3.37
CA MET A 372 -28.94 -10.62 -2.56
C MET A 372 -29.69 -11.92 -2.89
N GLY A 373 -30.72 -11.90 -3.74
CA GLY A 373 -31.55 -13.07 -4.07
C GLY A 373 -32.34 -13.63 -2.88
N ILE A 374 -32.77 -12.77 -1.95
CA ILE A 374 -33.53 -13.15 -0.73
C ILE A 374 -34.82 -12.34 -0.60
N SER A 375 -35.69 -12.68 0.36
CA SER A 375 -36.93 -11.93 0.61
C SER A 375 -36.67 -10.62 1.38
N GLU A 376 -37.53 -9.61 1.20
CA GLU A 376 -37.48 -8.36 2.00
C GLU A 376 -37.58 -8.62 3.51
N ASN A 377 -38.31 -9.66 3.93
CA ASN A 377 -38.41 -10.04 5.34
C ASN A 377 -37.09 -10.61 5.87
N THR A 378 -36.35 -11.35 5.03
CA THR A 378 -35.01 -11.84 5.36
C THR A 378 -34.02 -10.68 5.48
N VAL A 379 -34.13 -9.66 4.62
CA VAL A 379 -33.33 -8.42 4.74
C VAL A 379 -33.63 -7.73 6.07
N LYS A 380 -34.91 -7.51 6.41
CA LYS A 380 -35.29 -6.89 7.71
C LYS A 380 -34.70 -7.64 8.90
N PHE A 381 -34.71 -8.98 8.86
CA PHE A 381 -34.11 -9.81 9.90
C PHE A 381 -32.59 -9.60 10.03
N HIS A 382 -31.87 -9.54 8.90
CA HIS A 382 -30.43 -9.25 8.91
C HIS A 382 -30.13 -7.83 9.38
N VAL A 383 -30.91 -6.83 8.96
CA VAL A 383 -30.75 -5.44 9.41
C VAL A 383 -30.92 -5.31 10.92
N SER A 384 -31.92 -5.98 11.51
CA SER A 384 -32.10 -5.97 12.97
C SER A 384 -30.92 -6.59 13.73
N LYS A 385 -30.31 -7.65 13.17
CA LYS A 385 -29.10 -8.25 13.76
C LYS A 385 -27.88 -7.34 13.63
N VAL A 386 -27.73 -6.69 12.48
CA VAL A 386 -26.68 -5.68 12.23
C VAL A 386 -26.83 -4.55 13.25
N PHE A 387 -28.01 -3.94 13.38
CA PHE A 387 -28.22 -2.83 14.33
C PHE A 387 -27.91 -3.23 15.77
N ARG A 388 -28.35 -4.43 16.18
CA ARG A 388 -28.07 -4.97 17.50
C ARG A 388 -26.58 -5.17 17.75
N LYS A 389 -25.83 -5.65 16.76
CA LYS A 389 -24.37 -5.87 16.85
C LYS A 389 -23.57 -4.57 16.79
N LEU A 390 -24.07 -3.57 16.07
CA LEU A 390 -23.50 -2.23 15.99
C LEU A 390 -23.85 -1.36 17.20
N GLY A 391 -24.84 -1.75 18.02
CA GLY A 391 -25.30 -0.95 19.16
C GLY A 391 -26.09 0.30 18.78
N VAL A 392 -26.68 0.33 17.58
CA VAL A 392 -27.38 1.51 17.02
C VAL A 392 -28.88 1.33 16.95
N GLY A 393 -29.62 2.43 17.10
CA GLY A 393 -31.09 2.45 17.06
C GLY A 393 -31.65 2.76 15.68
N SER A 394 -30.84 3.32 14.78
CA SER A 394 -31.32 3.81 13.49
C SER A 394 -30.40 3.47 12.31
N ARG A 395 -31.01 3.48 11.12
CA ARG A 395 -30.28 3.32 9.85
C ARG A 395 -29.22 4.41 9.66
N ALA A 396 -29.52 5.65 10.05
CA ALA A 396 -28.59 6.77 9.90
C ALA A 396 -27.34 6.57 10.75
N GLU A 397 -27.51 6.11 12.00
CA GLU A 397 -26.39 5.76 12.90
C GLU A 397 -25.58 4.59 12.38
N ALA A 398 -26.22 3.52 11.89
CA ALA A 398 -25.54 2.37 11.32
C ALA A 398 -24.67 2.76 10.11
N VAL A 399 -25.17 3.66 9.27
CA VAL A 399 -24.45 4.18 8.09
C VAL A 399 -23.30 5.09 8.51
N ALA A 400 -23.51 5.97 9.49
CA ALA A 400 -22.46 6.85 10.01
C ALA A 400 -21.28 6.04 10.59
N LEU A 401 -21.57 5.04 11.42
CA LEU A 401 -20.54 4.14 11.97
C LEU A 401 -19.82 3.36 10.86
N ALA A 402 -20.54 2.87 9.86
CA ALA A 402 -19.94 2.14 8.74
C ALA A 402 -18.94 3.00 7.94
N PHE A 403 -19.17 4.31 7.85
CA PHE A 403 -18.22 5.26 7.25
C PHE A 403 -17.05 5.62 8.16
N GLU A 404 -17.27 5.67 9.48
CA GLU A 404 -16.24 5.99 10.48
C GLU A 404 -15.21 4.86 10.67
N HIS A 405 -15.63 3.60 10.53
CA HIS A 405 -14.77 2.41 10.72
C HIS A 405 -14.40 1.64 9.43
N ARG A 406 -14.60 2.24 8.26
CA ARG A 406 -14.08 1.78 6.95
C ARG A 406 -14.21 0.25 6.70
N ALA A 407 -15.42 -0.30 6.86
CA ALA A 407 -15.70 -1.65 6.35
C ALA A 407 -15.56 -1.64 4.81
N PRO A 408 -14.81 -2.59 4.20
CA PRO A 408 -14.66 -2.64 2.76
C PRO A 408 -15.99 -3.11 2.15
N PHE A 409 -16.72 -2.20 1.52
CA PHE A 409 -17.89 -2.57 0.74
C PHE A 409 -17.52 -2.56 -0.74
N SER A 410 -17.41 -3.75 -1.31
CA SER A 410 -17.45 -4.02 -2.75
C SER A 410 -18.40 -5.19 -2.96
#